data_AF-A0AB34Z8S3-F1
#
_entry.id   AF-A0AB34Z8S3-F1
#
_cell.length_a   1.000
_cell.length_b   1.000
_cell.length_c   1.000
_cell.angle_alpha   90.00
_cell.angle_beta   90.00
_cell.angle_gamma   90.00
#
_symmetry.space_group_name_H-M   'P 1'
#
loop_
_entity.id
_entity.type
_entity.pdbx_description
1 polymer ?
#
loop_
_entity_poly.entity_id
_entity_poly.type
_entity_poly.pdbx_seq_one_letter_code
_entity_poly.pdbx_strand_id
1 'polypeptide(L)'
;MDVAHATVFAAICIALEAGVMLGAFYALTGRIWVSIGAHIAWNFTQGYVFGAAVSGTALGPALARSTPNTAMPEWLTGGAFGPEASLPGMLICLAVGITTVWLAWRRGQFARQ
;
A
#
# COMPACT_ATOMS: atom_id res chain seq x y z
N MET A 1 -8.66 4.30 25.82
CA MET A 1 -7.42 3.57 25.57
C MET A 1 -7.85 2.17 25.16
N ASP A 2 -7.82 1.89 23.85
CA ASP A 2 -7.88 0.59 23.18
C ASP A 2 -7.87 0.86 21.66
N VAL A 3 -6.77 1.41 21.16
CA VAL A 3 -6.59 1.69 19.72
C VAL A 3 -5.66 0.65 19.11
N ALA A 4 -6.10 -0.60 19.14
CA ALA A 4 -5.55 -1.63 18.26
C ALA A 4 -6.16 -1.42 16.85
N HIS A 5 -5.75 -0.36 16.15
CA HIS A 5 -6.14 -0.12 14.75
C HIS A 5 -5.55 -1.15 13.78
N ALA A 6 -4.54 -1.90 14.21
CA ALA A 6 -3.96 -3.00 13.46
C ALA A 6 -4.78 -4.27 13.65
N THR A 7 -5.65 -4.57 12.68
CA THR A 7 -6.43 -5.81 12.64
C THR A 7 -5.70 -6.88 11.83
N VAL A 8 -6.07 -8.15 12.00
CA VAL A 8 -5.59 -9.24 11.13
C VAL A 8 -5.92 -8.95 9.66
N PHE A 9 -7.08 -8.33 9.41
CA PHE A 9 -7.47 -7.88 8.07
C PHE A 9 -6.50 -6.85 7.51
N ALA A 10 -6.18 -5.79 8.27
CA ALA A 10 -5.21 -4.77 7.87
C ALA A 10 -3.82 -5.41 7.60
N ALA A 11 -3.39 -6.34 8.45
CA ALA A 11 -2.13 -7.05 8.25
C ALA A 11 -2.11 -7.87 6.94
N ILE A 12 -3.21 -8.56 6.62
CA ILE A 12 -3.35 -9.30 5.35
C ILE A 12 -3.35 -8.33 4.17
N CYS A 13 -4.08 -7.22 4.25
CA CYS A 13 -4.11 -6.19 3.22
C CYS A 13 -2.70 -5.69 2.95
N ILE A 14 -1.96 -5.23 3.96
CA ILE A 14 -0.60 -4.69 3.80
C ILE A 14 0.37 -5.75 3.28
N ALA A 15 0.30 -6.99 3.77
CA ALA A 15 1.19 -8.07 3.32
C ALA A 15 1.00 -8.37 1.83
N LEU A 16 -0.25 -8.40 1.36
CA LEU A 16 -0.57 -8.61 -0.05
C LEU A 16 -0.28 -7.37 -0.89
N GLU A 17 -0.58 -6.19 -0.37
CA GLU A 17 -0.45 -4.90 -1.04
C GLU A 17 1.02 -4.52 -1.17
N ALA A 18 1.66 -4.17 -0.05
CA ALA A 18 3.03 -3.69 -0.02
C ALA A 18 4.02 -4.85 -0.19
N GLY A 19 3.79 -6.00 0.45
CA GLY A 19 4.71 -7.13 0.39
C GLY A 19 4.91 -7.65 -1.04
N VAL A 20 3.82 -7.99 -1.73
CA VAL A 20 3.88 -8.51 -3.10
C VAL A 20 4.35 -7.43 -4.07
N MET A 21 3.80 -6.22 -4.02
CA MET A 21 4.15 -5.17 -4.97
C MET A 21 5.61 -4.71 -4.85
N LEU A 22 6.07 -4.43 -3.62
CA LEU A 22 7.44 -3.97 -3.41
C LEU A 22 8.46 -5.09 -3.68
N GLY A 23 8.12 -6.34 -3.35
CA GLY A 23 8.91 -7.52 -3.73
C GLY A 23 8.97 -7.70 -5.25
N ALA A 24 7.86 -7.45 -5.96
CA ALA A 24 7.81 -7.53 -7.42
C ALA A 24 8.71 -6.48 -8.10
N PHE A 25 8.75 -5.25 -7.57
CA PHE A 25 9.66 -4.21 -8.08
C PHE A 25 11.13 -4.62 -7.93
N TYR A 26 11.49 -5.26 -6.82
CA TYR A 26 12.82 -5.84 -6.66
C TYR A 26 13.06 -6.96 -7.67
N ALA A 27 12.14 -7.93 -7.77
CA ALA A 27 12.26 -9.06 -8.70
C ALA A 27 12.41 -8.60 -10.17
N LEU A 28 11.77 -7.49 -10.56
CA LEU A 28 11.87 -6.94 -11.91
C LEU A 28 13.20 -6.21 -12.17
N THR A 29 13.78 -5.56 -11.16
CA THR A 29 14.87 -4.59 -11.34
C THR A 29 16.21 -5.01 -10.74
N GLY A 30 16.22 -5.99 -9.84
CA GLY A 30 17.38 -6.40 -9.04
C GLY A 30 17.88 -5.31 -8.09
N ARG A 31 17.07 -4.27 -7.81
CA ARG A 31 17.48 -3.09 -7.04
C ARG A 31 16.38 -2.68 -6.08
N ILE A 32 16.73 -2.42 -4.83
CA ILE A 32 15.77 -2.01 -3.78
C ILE A 32 15.27 -0.57 -3.93
N TRP A 33 15.98 0.27 -4.68
CA TRP A 33 15.67 1.70 -4.81
C TRP A 33 14.29 1.98 -5.38
N VAL A 34 13.80 1.15 -6.30
CA VAL A 34 12.45 1.31 -6.86
C VAL A 34 11.39 1.03 -5.80
N SER A 35 11.57 -0.02 -5.00
CA SER A 35 10.67 -0.34 -3.90
C SER A 35 10.67 0.76 -2.83
N ILE A 36 11.84 1.28 -2.45
CA ILE A 36 11.96 2.39 -1.49
C ILE A 36 11.26 3.64 -2.02
N GLY A 37 11.55 4.03 -3.26
CA GLY A 37 10.94 5.21 -3.88
C GLY A 37 9.43 5.10 -4.00
N ALA A 38 8.91 3.93 -4.42
CA ALA A 38 7.49 3.68 -4.50
C ALA A 38 6.80 3.75 -3.13
N HIS A 39 7.41 3.18 -2.10
CA HIS A 39 6.86 3.22 -0.74
C HIS A 39 6.83 4.65 -0.17
N ILE A 40 7.90 5.42 -0.36
CA ILE A 40 7.94 6.84 0.03
C ILE A 40 6.86 7.62 -0.73
N ALA A 41 6.74 7.41 -2.04
CA ALA A 41 5.75 8.08 -2.87
C ALA A 41 4.31 7.76 -2.42
N TRP A 42 4.04 6.50 -2.05
CA TRP A 42 2.76 6.07 -1.50
C TRP A 42 2.42 6.83 -0.20
N ASN A 43 3.29 6.78 0.81
CA ASN A 43 3.06 7.44 2.10
C ASN A 43 2.95 8.96 1.95
N PHE A 44 3.78 9.56 1.11
CA PHE A 44 3.74 10.99 0.82
C PHE A 44 2.41 11.39 0.18
N THR A 45 1.96 10.63 -0.82
CA THR A 45 0.71 10.91 -1.52
C THR A 45 -0.49 10.70 -0.59
N GLN A 46 -0.52 9.60 0.17
CA GLN A 46 -1.60 9.30 1.10
C GLN A 46 -1.74 10.38 2.18
N GLY A 47 -0.64 10.77 2.83
CA GLY A 47 -0.71 11.70 3.94
C GLY A 47 -0.58 13.18 3.57
N TYR A 48 0.40 13.59 2.76
CA TYR A 48 0.61 15.02 2.47
C TYR A 48 -0.20 15.54 1.28
N VAL A 49 -0.53 14.69 0.31
CA VAL A 49 -1.39 15.09 -0.83
C VAL A 49 -2.86 14.94 -0.44
N PHE A 50 -3.27 13.76 0.02
CA PHE A 50 -4.69 13.48 0.30
C PHE A 50 -5.11 13.62 1.76
N GLY A 51 -4.19 13.83 2.71
CA GLY A 51 -4.55 14.01 4.12
C GLY A 51 -5.19 12.79 4.76
N ALA A 52 -5.02 11.60 4.16
CA ALA A 52 -5.51 10.35 4.72
C ALA A 52 -4.52 9.82 5.77
N ALA A 53 -5.02 9.01 6.72
CA ALA A 53 -4.17 8.36 7.70
C ALA A 53 -3.15 7.45 7.01
N VAL A 54 -1.90 7.46 7.48
CA VAL A 54 -0.82 6.55 7.08
C VAL A 54 -0.56 5.60 8.23
N SER A 55 -1.04 4.38 8.08
CA SER A 55 -0.91 3.28 9.03
C SER A 55 -1.42 3.65 10.43
N GLY A 56 -2.57 4.33 10.48
CA GLY A 56 -3.18 4.84 11.70
C GLY A 56 -2.65 6.20 12.16
N THR A 57 -1.69 6.78 11.44
CA THR A 57 -1.09 8.08 11.79
C THR A 57 -1.65 9.18 10.91
N ALA A 58 -2.27 10.19 11.53
CA ALA A 58 -2.58 11.43 10.84
C ALA A 58 -1.27 12.21 10.61
N LEU A 59 -0.86 12.36 9.35
CA LEU A 59 0.23 13.27 9.00
C LEU A 59 -0.26 14.72 9.08
N GLY A 60 0.68 15.68 9.11
CA GLY A 60 0.41 17.10 9.33
C GLY A 60 -0.42 17.79 8.24
N PRO A 61 -0.23 19.11 8.00
CA PRO A 61 -0.98 19.82 6.96
C PRO A 61 -0.85 19.14 5.59
N ALA A 62 -1.97 18.97 4.90
CA ALA A 62 -2.07 18.29 3.62
C ALA A 62 -2.79 19.15 2.57
N LEU A 63 -2.55 18.88 1.28
CA LEU A 63 -3.16 19.62 0.16
C LEU A 63 -4.67 19.42 0.07
N ALA A 64 -5.12 18.19 0.31
CA ALA A 64 -6.52 17.80 0.41
C ALA A 64 -6.78 17.04 1.72
N ARG A 65 -8.05 16.85 2.06
CA ARG A 65 -8.46 16.08 3.24
C ARG A 65 -9.42 14.96 2.82
N SER A 66 -8.93 13.73 2.89
CA SER A 66 -9.68 12.51 2.67
C SER A 66 -9.88 11.80 4.01
N THR A 67 -11.12 11.82 4.51
CA THR A 67 -11.51 11.14 5.75
C THR A 67 -12.43 9.96 5.45
N PRO A 68 -12.28 8.83 6.16
CA PRO A 68 -13.16 7.68 5.98
C PRO A 68 -14.61 8.06 6.32
N ASN A 69 -15.55 7.66 5.47
CA ASN A 69 -16.97 7.82 5.74
C ASN A 69 -17.40 6.75 6.76
N THR A 70 -17.83 7.17 7.96
CA THR A 70 -18.22 6.27 9.06
C THR A 70 -19.49 5.47 8.78
N ALA A 71 -20.30 5.87 7.78
CA ALA A 71 -21.43 5.08 7.33
C ALA A 71 -21.02 3.88 6.47
N MET A 72 -19.79 3.86 5.96
CA MET A 72 -19.27 2.78 5.11
C MET A 72 -18.43 1.78 5.90
N PRO A 73 -18.40 0.50 5.49
CA PRO A 73 -17.56 -0.49 6.16
C PRO A 73 -16.06 -0.15 6.14
N GLU A 74 -15.35 -0.50 7.20
CA GLU A 74 -13.90 -0.26 7.31
C GLU A 74 -13.10 -1.00 6.24
N TRP A 75 -13.53 -2.19 5.82
CA TRP A 75 -12.86 -2.92 4.72
C TRP A 75 -12.89 -2.14 3.41
N LEU A 76 -13.81 -1.19 3.23
CA LEU A 76 -13.91 -0.36 2.03
C LEU A 76 -13.09 0.93 2.16
N THR A 77 -13.08 1.56 3.34
CA THR A 77 -12.47 2.87 3.56
C THR A 77 -11.06 2.80 4.15
N GLY A 78 -10.70 1.66 4.74
CA GLY A 78 -9.51 1.49 5.56
C GLY A 78 -9.66 2.04 6.99
N GLY A 79 -10.82 2.61 7.32
CA GLY A 79 -11.14 3.12 8.66
C GLY A 79 -10.08 4.10 9.19
N ALA A 80 -9.79 3.99 10.48
CA ALA A 80 -8.77 4.80 11.14
C ALA A 80 -7.34 4.47 10.70
N PHE A 81 -7.10 3.27 10.16
CA PHE A 81 -5.77 2.84 9.70
C PHE A 81 -5.36 3.56 8.41
N GLY A 82 -6.34 3.84 7.55
CA GLY A 82 -6.14 4.54 6.28
C GLY A 82 -6.28 3.62 5.05
N PRO A 83 -6.23 4.19 3.84
CA PRO A 83 -6.57 3.50 2.60
C PRO A 83 -5.80 2.20 2.32
N GLU A 84 -4.59 2.05 2.84
CA GLU A 84 -3.76 0.83 2.75
C GLU A 84 -4.30 -0.38 3.56
N ALA A 85 -5.27 -0.16 4.45
CA ALA A 85 -6.04 -1.24 5.09
C ALA A 85 -7.40 -1.47 4.41
N SER A 86 -7.57 -1.01 3.17
CA SER A 86 -8.81 -1.17 2.42
C SER A 86 -8.69 -2.27 1.34
N LEU A 87 -9.80 -2.95 1.08
CA LEU A 87 -9.90 -3.94 0.02
C LEU A 87 -9.62 -3.34 -1.36
N PRO A 88 -10.12 -2.14 -1.73
CA PRO A 88 -9.77 -1.53 -3.02
C PRO A 88 -8.27 -1.25 -3.16
N GLY A 89 -7.63 -0.69 -2.12
CA GLY A 89 -6.18 -0.43 -2.12
C GLY A 89 -5.38 -1.71 -2.32
N MET A 90 -5.71 -2.74 -1.52
CA MET A 90 -5.13 -4.07 -1.61
C MET A 90 -5.27 -4.66 -3.02
N LEU A 91 -6.48 -4.66 -3.60
CA LEU A 91 -6.72 -5.25 -4.92
C LEU A 91 -5.93 -4.55 -6.03
N ILE A 92 -5.86 -3.21 -6.00
CA ILE A 92 -5.15 -2.42 -7.02
C ILE A 92 -3.64 -2.71 -6.95
N CYS A 93 -3.02 -2.58 -5.78
CA CYS A 93 -1.58 -2.82 -5.67
C CYS A 93 -1.22 -4.29 -5.86
N LEU A 94 -2.09 -5.24 -5.45
CA LEU A 94 -1.88 -6.65 -5.74
C LEU A 94 -1.90 -6.92 -7.24
N ALA A 95 -2.84 -6.31 -7.98
CA ALA A 95 -2.86 -6.40 -9.45
C ALA A 95 -1.56 -5.83 -10.06
N VAL A 96 -1.08 -4.68 -9.58
CA VAL A 96 0.21 -4.11 -9.99
C VAL A 96 1.38 -5.07 -9.67
N GLY A 97 1.40 -5.63 -8.48
CA GLY A 97 2.41 -6.60 -8.04
C GLY A 97 2.44 -7.85 -8.93
N ILE A 98 1.29 -8.49 -9.16
CA ILE A 98 1.17 -9.66 -10.04
C ILE A 98 1.62 -9.33 -11.46
N THR A 99 1.18 -8.21 -12.01
CA THR A 99 1.56 -7.78 -13.37
C THR A 99 3.08 -7.57 -13.47
N THR A 100 3.67 -6.98 -12.43
CA THR A 100 5.11 -6.74 -12.34
C THR A 100 5.90 -8.04 -12.23
N VAL A 101 5.45 -9.00 -11.41
CA VAL A 101 6.04 -10.34 -11.32
C VAL A 101 5.98 -11.05 -12.68
N TRP A 102 4.83 -10.99 -13.36
CA TRP A 102 4.66 -11.57 -14.68
C TRP A 102 5.63 -10.94 -15.71
N LEU A 103 5.82 -9.63 -15.67
CA LEU A 103 6.82 -8.93 -16.50
C LEU A 103 8.25 -9.37 -16.16
N ALA A 104 8.58 -9.54 -14.89
CA ALA A 104 9.89 -10.01 -14.45
C ALA A 104 10.18 -11.43 -14.96
N TRP A 105 9.18 -12.32 -14.89
CA TRP A 105 9.26 -13.67 -15.43
C TRP A 105 9.46 -13.69 -16.94
N ARG A 106 8.67 -12.91 -17.68
CA ARG A 106 8.82 -12.81 -19.15
C ARG A 106 10.15 -12.24 -19.59
N ARG A 107 10.79 -11.41 -18.76
CA ARG A 107 12.13 -10.85 -19.02
C ARG A 107 13.26 -11.77 -18.56
N GLY A 108 12.95 -12.96 -18.04
CA GLY A 108 13.94 -13.92 -17.54
C GLY A 108 14.74 -13.40 -16.34
N GLN A 109 14.19 -12.45 -15.56
CA GLN A 109 14.93 -11.83 -14.45
C GLN A 109 15.23 -12.84 -13.34
N PHE A 110 14.36 -13.82 -13.10
CA PHE A 110 14.59 -14.87 -12.11
C PHE A 110 15.72 -15.84 -12.47
N ALA A 111 16.14 -15.91 -13.73
CA ALA A 111 17.31 -16.70 -14.13
C ALA A 111 18.63 -15.89 -14.08
N ARG A 112 18.54 -14.57 -13.83
CA ARG A 112 19.67 -13.63 -13.81
C ARG A 112 20.06 -13.18 -12.40
N GLN A 113 19.22 -13.45 -11.41
CA GLN A 113 19.42 -13.15 -9.98
C GLN A 113 19.97 -14.38 -9.28
#